data_AF-A0A453ECC9-F1
#
_entry.id   AF-A0A453ECC9-F1
#
_cell.length_a   1.000
_cell.length_b   1.000
_cell.length_c   1.000
_cell.angle_alpha   90.00
_cell.angle_beta   90.00
_cell.angle_gamma   90.00
#
_symmetry.space_group_name_H-M   'P 1'
#
loop_
_entity.id
_entity.type
_entity.pdbx_description
1 polymer ?
#
loop_
_entity_poly.entity_id
_entity_poly.type
_entity_poly.pdbx_seq_one_letter_code
_entity_poly.pdbx_strand_id
1 'polypeptide(L)'
;VLDFSSPNIAKEMHVGHIRSTIIGDTLARIFEFANIEVLRRNHVGDWGTQFGMLIQFLFEKFPNGEEAANQAIGDLQSFYRDAKKKFDENPDFKGRAQQAVVRLQRGEDRYLAAWKSICQISRNEFDLVYKRLNVELEEKGESFYNPYIPRVLEELTGKGLITESKGARVIEGRKPPLIVVKRDGGFNYASTDLAALWYRLNVEMAEWIIYVTDVGQQQHFHSVFSAARMAGWLPDQKEEKYPKASHVGFGFVLGADGSRFRTRSSDGAVRLVDLLDEAKSQSLAQLIKRLTENGQIAKWTDEELDKTSEAIGYGAVK
;
A
#
# COMPACT_ATOMS: atom_id res chain seq x y z
N VAL A 1 11.82 -9.48 -7.68
CA VAL A 1 10.81 -8.89 -6.76
C VAL A 1 10.15 -7.69 -7.42
N LEU A 2 8.81 -7.66 -7.44
CA LEU A 2 7.99 -6.54 -7.89
C LEU A 2 7.14 -6.05 -6.70
N ASP A 3 7.31 -4.80 -6.30
CA ASP A 3 6.56 -4.14 -5.23
C ASP A 3 5.51 -3.20 -5.83
N PHE A 4 4.24 -3.52 -5.64
CA PHE A 4 3.13 -2.79 -6.25
C PHE A 4 1.82 -2.95 -5.47
N SER A 5 0.83 -2.14 -5.86
CA SER A 5 -0.44 -1.92 -5.17
C SER A 5 -0.30 -1.14 -3.86
N SER A 6 0.31 -1.76 -2.85
CA SER A 6 0.76 -1.17 -1.58
C SER A 6 -0.20 -0.15 -0.94
N PRO A 7 -1.50 -0.48 -0.74
CA PRO A 7 -2.45 0.40 -0.09
C PRO A 7 -2.16 0.57 1.41
N ASN A 8 -2.63 1.68 1.98
CA ASN A 8 -2.57 1.91 3.42
C ASN A 8 -3.80 1.30 4.11
N ILE A 9 -3.58 0.54 5.18
CA ILE A 9 -4.67 0.00 6.01
C ILE A 9 -5.48 1.16 6.63
N ALA A 10 -6.77 0.93 6.82
CA ALA A 10 -7.74 1.92 7.30
C ALA A 10 -7.93 3.15 6.39
N LYS A 11 -7.49 3.05 5.13
CA LYS A 11 -7.85 3.95 4.04
C LYS A 11 -8.34 3.14 2.86
N GLU A 12 -9.30 3.69 2.15
CA GLU A 12 -9.82 3.04 0.95
C GLU A 12 -8.78 3.00 -0.17
N MET A 13 -8.81 1.93 -0.95
CA MET A 13 -8.09 1.90 -2.21
C MET A 13 -8.69 2.94 -3.16
N HIS A 14 -7.90 3.96 -3.46
CA HIS A 14 -8.21 4.96 -4.48
C HIS A 14 -7.52 4.69 -5.82
N VAL A 15 -7.88 5.48 -6.84
CA VAL A 15 -7.32 5.43 -8.21
C VAL A 15 -5.80 5.55 -8.33
N GLY A 16 -5.10 6.08 -7.33
CA GLY A 16 -3.63 5.99 -7.29
C GLY A 16 -3.12 4.54 -7.14
N HIS A 17 -3.77 3.73 -6.30
CA HIS A 17 -3.38 2.35 -6.06
C HIS A 17 -3.74 1.45 -7.24
N ILE A 18 -4.82 1.72 -7.99
CA ILE A 18 -5.16 0.92 -9.17
C ILE A 18 -4.08 1.03 -10.26
N ARG A 19 -3.50 2.23 -10.47
CA ARG A 19 -2.38 2.39 -11.43
C ARG A 19 -1.19 1.52 -11.05
N SER A 20 -0.76 1.57 -9.79
CA SER A 20 0.30 0.69 -9.30
C SER A 20 -0.07 -0.78 -9.47
N THR A 21 -1.31 -1.14 -9.12
CA THR A 21 -1.84 -2.51 -9.21
C THR A 21 -1.76 -3.06 -10.63
N ILE A 22 -2.26 -2.32 -11.62
CA ILE A 22 -2.33 -2.75 -13.02
C ILE A 22 -0.95 -2.76 -13.67
N ILE A 23 -0.16 -1.69 -13.47
CA ILE A 23 1.20 -1.60 -14.05
C ILE A 23 2.08 -2.70 -13.47
N GLY A 24 2.04 -2.89 -12.14
CA GLY A 24 2.83 -3.91 -11.47
C GLY A 24 2.44 -5.34 -11.87
N ASP A 25 1.14 -5.65 -11.92
CA ASP A 25 0.66 -6.97 -12.37
C ASP A 25 1.00 -7.24 -13.84
N THR A 26 0.91 -6.21 -14.70
CA THR A 26 1.32 -6.32 -16.11
C THR A 26 2.80 -6.64 -16.24
N LEU A 27 3.67 -5.93 -15.49
CA LEU A 27 5.11 -6.22 -15.47
C LEU A 27 5.39 -7.62 -14.95
N ALA A 28 4.70 -8.04 -13.88
CA ALA A 28 4.85 -9.38 -13.31
C ALA A 28 4.54 -10.46 -14.34
N ARG A 29 3.39 -10.34 -15.02
CA ARG A 29 2.98 -11.29 -16.07
C ARG A 29 3.94 -11.33 -17.26
N ILE A 30 4.49 -10.18 -17.66
CA ILE A 30 5.49 -10.12 -18.75
C ILE A 30 6.77 -10.87 -18.35
N PHE A 31 7.26 -10.66 -17.13
CA PHE A 31 8.46 -11.35 -16.65
C PHE A 31 8.22 -12.85 -16.45
N GLU A 32 7.08 -13.24 -15.90
CA GLU A 32 6.69 -14.65 -15.76
C GLU A 32 6.56 -15.34 -17.12
N PHE A 33 5.98 -14.67 -18.12
CA PHE A 33 5.93 -15.16 -19.49
C PHE A 33 7.33 -15.35 -20.10
N ALA A 34 8.29 -14.54 -19.68
CA ALA A 34 9.70 -14.68 -20.03
C ALA A 34 10.46 -15.72 -19.17
N ASN A 35 9.76 -16.53 -18.37
CA ASN A 35 10.30 -17.54 -17.44
C ASN A 35 11.20 -16.95 -16.33
N ILE A 36 10.97 -15.70 -15.93
CA ILE A 36 11.63 -15.10 -14.78
C ILE A 36 10.78 -15.39 -13.54
N GLU A 37 11.41 -15.83 -12.45
CA GLU A 37 10.73 -15.98 -11.16
C GLU A 37 10.36 -14.60 -10.60
N VAL A 38 9.06 -14.38 -10.38
CA VAL A 38 8.55 -13.10 -9.88
C VAL A 38 7.96 -13.26 -8.49
N LEU A 39 8.65 -12.68 -7.53
CA LEU A 39 8.12 -12.42 -6.20
C LEU A 39 7.29 -11.13 -6.22
N ARG A 40 5.97 -11.28 -6.26
CA ARG A 40 4.99 -10.17 -6.22
C ARG A 40 4.75 -9.76 -4.76
N ARG A 41 5.02 -8.50 -4.41
CA ARG A 41 4.97 -7.99 -3.04
C ARG A 41 3.98 -6.85 -2.91
N ASN A 42 3.08 -6.99 -1.95
CA ASN A 42 2.17 -5.93 -1.53
C ASN A 42 2.71 -5.30 -0.24
N HIS A 43 3.35 -4.14 -0.36
CA HIS A 43 3.97 -3.42 0.75
C HIS A 43 2.94 -2.55 1.46
N VAL A 44 1.92 -3.19 2.05
CA VAL A 44 0.81 -2.50 2.70
C VAL A 44 1.27 -1.63 3.87
N GLY A 45 0.67 -0.45 4.00
CA GLY A 45 0.87 0.45 5.13
C GLY A 45 0.08 -0.02 6.35
N ASP A 46 0.54 -1.12 6.97
CA ASP A 46 -0.10 -1.77 8.11
C ASP A 46 0.55 -1.45 9.46
N TRP A 47 1.49 -0.51 9.49
CA TRP A 47 2.15 -0.06 10.71
C TRP A 47 2.19 1.47 10.79
N GLY A 48 1.99 2.04 11.98
CA GLY A 48 2.07 3.49 12.16
C GLY A 48 1.26 4.03 13.33
N THR A 49 1.42 5.33 13.60
CA THR A 49 0.79 5.99 14.76
C THR A 49 -0.72 6.09 14.64
N GLN A 50 -1.27 6.04 13.42
CA GLN A 50 -2.71 6.01 13.15
C GLN A 50 -3.41 4.82 13.82
N PHE A 51 -2.72 3.70 14.02
CA PHE A 51 -3.33 2.53 14.68
C PHE A 51 -3.64 2.77 16.14
N GLY A 52 -2.91 3.67 16.83
CA GLY A 52 -3.19 3.99 18.22
C GLY A 52 -4.59 4.58 18.42
N MET A 53 -5.00 5.50 17.54
CA MET A 53 -6.36 6.05 17.60
C MET A 53 -7.42 5.02 17.21
N LEU A 54 -7.15 4.17 16.22
CA LEU A 54 -8.10 3.15 15.77
C LEU A 54 -8.33 2.08 16.83
N ILE A 55 -7.26 1.58 17.45
CA ILE A 55 -7.32 0.60 18.54
C ILE A 55 -8.03 1.19 19.77
N GLN A 56 -7.68 2.42 20.15
CA GLN A 56 -8.33 3.06 21.29
C GLN A 56 -9.82 3.30 21.03
N PHE A 57 -10.17 3.71 19.80
CA PHE A 57 -11.57 3.88 19.40
C PHE A 57 -12.32 2.56 19.38
N LEU A 58 -11.66 1.48 18.94
CA LEU A 58 -12.20 0.12 18.95
C LEU A 58 -12.57 -0.32 20.36
N PHE A 59 -11.66 -0.15 21.33
CA PHE A 59 -11.92 -0.54 22.72
C PHE A 59 -13.05 0.26 23.38
N GLU A 60 -13.25 1.52 22.98
CA GLU A 60 -14.36 2.33 23.50
C GLU A 60 -15.72 1.96 22.87
N LYS A 61 -15.76 1.66 21.56
CA LYS A 61 -17.00 1.21 20.90
C LYS A 61 -17.36 -0.24 21.27
N PHE A 62 -16.36 -1.10 21.46
CA PHE A 62 -16.54 -2.54 21.69
C PHE A 62 -15.76 -2.99 22.94
N PRO A 63 -16.21 -2.61 24.15
CA PRO A 63 -15.50 -2.91 25.39
C PRO A 63 -15.45 -4.41 25.74
N ASN A 64 -16.39 -5.21 25.21
CA ASN A 64 -16.61 -6.61 25.60
C ASN A 64 -16.12 -7.66 24.58
N GLY A 65 -15.37 -7.29 23.54
CA GLY A 65 -14.73 -8.28 22.68
C GLY A 65 -14.31 -7.79 21.30
N GLU A 66 -13.14 -8.23 20.86
CA GLU A 66 -12.57 -7.94 19.54
C GLU A 66 -13.26 -8.73 18.42
N GLU A 67 -13.88 -9.88 18.73
CA GLU A 67 -14.66 -10.68 17.76
C GLU A 67 -15.90 -9.93 17.23
N ALA A 68 -16.52 -9.07 18.06
CA ALA A 68 -17.62 -8.22 17.64
C ALA A 68 -17.19 -7.15 16.63
N ALA A 69 -15.91 -6.79 16.60
CA ALA A 69 -15.38 -5.74 15.72
C ALA A 69 -15.46 -6.12 14.23
N ASN A 70 -15.16 -7.39 13.90
CA ASN A 70 -15.13 -7.85 12.51
C ASN A 70 -16.51 -7.85 11.84
N GLN A 71 -17.58 -7.99 12.63
CA GLN A 71 -18.96 -7.93 12.13
C GLN A 71 -19.55 -6.51 12.23
N ALA A 72 -19.09 -5.70 13.19
CA ALA A 72 -19.68 -4.40 13.47
C ALA A 72 -19.00 -3.23 12.71
N ILE A 73 -17.74 -3.37 12.31
CA ILE A 73 -17.07 -2.39 11.45
C ILE A 73 -17.45 -2.70 10.00
N GLY A 74 -18.65 -2.28 9.60
CA GLY A 74 -19.12 -2.40 8.23
C GLY A 74 -18.45 -1.44 7.25
N ASP A 75 -17.96 -0.29 7.75
CA ASP A 75 -17.23 0.71 6.96
C ASP A 75 -16.05 1.24 7.79
N LEU A 76 -14.83 0.88 7.38
CA LEU A 76 -13.61 1.27 8.06
C LEU A 76 -13.28 2.76 7.84
N GLN A 77 -13.81 3.39 6.80
CA GLN A 77 -13.60 4.80 6.49
C GLN A 77 -14.36 5.70 7.49
N SER A 78 -15.64 5.42 7.74
CA SER A 78 -16.39 6.09 8.81
C SER A 78 -15.77 5.83 10.18
N PHE A 79 -15.33 4.61 10.46
CA PHE A 79 -14.62 4.29 11.69
C PHE A 79 -13.33 5.14 11.85
N TYR A 80 -12.54 5.29 10.79
CA TYR A 80 -11.35 6.14 10.79
C TYR A 80 -11.71 7.63 11.00
N ARG A 81 -12.72 8.16 10.28
CA ARG A 81 -13.16 9.55 10.43
C ARG A 81 -13.62 9.84 11.86
N ASP A 82 -14.43 8.97 12.44
CA ASP A 82 -14.92 9.12 13.82
C ASP A 82 -13.76 9.10 14.82
N ALA A 83 -12.84 8.13 14.68
CA ALA A 83 -11.66 8.02 15.53
C ALA A 83 -10.76 9.27 15.40
N LYS A 84 -10.58 9.77 14.18
CA LYS A 84 -9.76 10.95 13.90
C LYS A 84 -10.39 12.21 14.47
N LYS A 85 -11.70 12.41 14.28
CA LYS A 85 -12.45 13.53 14.87
C LYS A 85 -12.27 13.54 16.39
N LYS A 86 -12.47 12.39 17.03
CA LYS A 86 -12.29 12.25 18.49
C LYS A 86 -10.85 12.49 18.94
N PHE A 87 -9.86 12.04 18.17
CA PHE A 87 -8.45 12.31 18.42
C PHE A 87 -8.08 13.80 18.38
N ASP A 88 -8.71 14.56 17.48
CA ASP A 88 -8.44 15.99 17.34
C ASP A 88 -9.19 16.83 18.38
N GLU A 89 -10.41 16.42 18.77
CA GLU A 89 -11.28 17.18 19.68
C GLU A 89 -11.10 16.83 21.18
N ASN A 90 -10.58 15.63 21.52
CA ASN A 90 -10.51 15.16 22.90
C ASN A 90 -9.05 14.88 23.35
N PRO A 91 -8.46 15.75 24.20
CA PRO A 91 -7.10 15.58 24.72
C PRO A 91 -6.85 14.28 25.50
N ASP A 92 -7.83 13.81 26.28
CA ASP A 92 -7.71 12.58 27.05
C ASP A 92 -7.68 11.35 26.14
N PHE A 93 -8.55 11.33 25.11
CA PHE A 93 -8.54 10.29 24.09
C PHE A 93 -7.21 10.29 23.32
N LYS A 94 -6.70 11.48 22.95
CA LYS A 94 -5.41 11.63 22.30
C LYS A 94 -4.26 11.03 23.12
N GLY A 95 -4.23 11.30 24.43
CA GLY A 95 -3.25 10.70 25.34
C GLY A 95 -3.34 9.18 25.38
N ARG A 96 -4.54 8.61 25.48
CA ARG A 96 -4.75 7.15 25.44
C ARG A 96 -4.38 6.53 24.09
N ALA A 97 -4.71 7.19 22.98
CA ALA A 97 -4.34 6.74 21.63
C ALA A 97 -2.81 6.72 21.44
N GLN A 98 -2.08 7.71 21.96
CA GLN A 98 -0.61 7.70 21.94
C GLN A 98 -0.03 6.55 22.79
N GLN A 99 -0.61 6.28 23.97
CA GLN A 99 -0.23 5.13 24.77
C GLN A 99 -0.53 3.81 24.06
N ALA A 100 -1.64 3.72 23.32
CA ALA A 100 -2.00 2.53 22.55
C ALA A 100 -0.95 2.20 21.46
N VAL A 101 -0.34 3.21 20.83
CA VAL A 101 0.78 2.98 19.89
C VAL A 101 1.96 2.31 20.61
N VAL A 102 2.33 2.81 21.79
CA VAL A 102 3.45 2.25 22.57
C VAL A 102 3.17 0.81 22.98
N ARG A 103 1.94 0.52 23.42
CA ARG A 103 1.53 -0.83 23.81
C ARG A 103 1.51 -1.80 22.62
N LEU A 104 1.05 -1.34 21.45
CA LEU A 104 1.14 -2.09 20.20
C LEU A 104 2.60 -2.41 19.83
N GLN A 105 3.48 -1.40 19.89
CA GLN A 105 4.91 -1.57 19.57
C GLN A 105 5.65 -2.49 20.55
N ARG A 106 5.20 -2.57 21.80
CA ARG A 106 5.71 -3.52 22.81
C ARG A 106 5.19 -4.95 22.61
N GLY A 107 4.26 -5.16 21.69
CA GLY A 107 3.68 -6.47 21.41
C GLY A 107 2.70 -6.94 22.48
N GLU A 108 1.99 -6.03 23.16
CA GLU A 108 0.93 -6.43 24.10
C GLU A 108 -0.20 -7.15 23.35
N ASP A 109 -0.53 -8.38 23.75
CA ASP A 109 -1.42 -9.30 23.02
C ASP A 109 -2.77 -8.67 22.65
N ARG A 110 -3.41 -7.97 23.59
CA ARG A 110 -4.69 -7.28 23.37
C ARG A 110 -4.59 -6.21 22.27
N TYR A 111 -3.50 -5.44 22.24
CA TYR A 111 -3.30 -4.40 21.24
C TYR A 111 -2.96 -5.00 19.87
N LEU A 112 -2.19 -6.08 19.85
CA LEU A 112 -1.89 -6.84 18.63
C LEU A 112 -3.15 -7.48 18.03
N ALA A 113 -4.03 -8.05 18.85
CA ALA A 113 -5.26 -8.69 18.40
C ALA A 113 -6.27 -7.67 17.83
N ALA A 114 -6.40 -6.51 18.48
CA ALA A 114 -7.14 -5.36 17.94
C ALA A 114 -6.56 -4.87 16.60
N TRP A 115 -5.23 -4.70 16.52
CA TRP A 115 -4.54 -4.31 15.29
C TRP A 115 -4.79 -5.31 14.15
N LYS A 116 -4.62 -6.61 14.41
CA LYS A 116 -4.89 -7.68 13.42
C LYS A 116 -6.31 -7.62 12.88
N SER A 117 -7.29 -7.39 13.75
CA SER A 117 -8.70 -7.29 13.37
C SER A 117 -8.95 -6.09 12.45
N ILE A 118 -8.40 -4.92 12.79
CA ILE A 118 -8.47 -3.72 11.94
C ILE A 118 -7.82 -3.97 10.58
N CYS A 119 -6.63 -4.58 10.55
CA CYS A 119 -5.95 -4.93 9.30
C CYS A 119 -6.78 -5.91 8.46
N GLN A 120 -7.42 -6.91 9.09
CA GLN A 120 -8.20 -7.91 8.38
C GLN A 120 -9.40 -7.30 7.66
N ILE A 121 -10.06 -6.30 8.26
CA ILE A 121 -11.18 -5.59 7.61
C ILE A 121 -10.70 -4.91 6.32
N SER A 122 -9.58 -4.18 6.35
CA SER A 122 -9.00 -3.59 5.13
C SER A 122 -8.60 -4.63 4.10
N ARG A 123 -7.97 -5.74 4.54
CA ARG A 123 -7.56 -6.83 3.64
C ARG A 123 -8.74 -7.43 2.89
N ASN A 124 -9.87 -7.64 3.57
CA ASN A 124 -11.09 -8.14 2.95
C ASN A 124 -11.59 -7.19 1.86
N GLU A 125 -11.55 -5.87 2.08
CA GLU A 125 -11.92 -4.88 1.06
C GLU A 125 -10.94 -4.86 -0.12
N PHE A 126 -9.64 -4.98 0.15
CA PHE A 126 -8.62 -5.03 -0.91
C PHE A 126 -8.77 -6.28 -1.77
N ASP A 127 -9.09 -7.42 -1.15
CA ASP A 127 -9.32 -8.70 -1.84
C ASP A 127 -10.49 -8.63 -2.83
N LEU A 128 -11.55 -7.87 -2.53
CA LEU A 128 -12.64 -7.62 -3.49
C LEU A 128 -12.14 -6.96 -4.78
N VAL A 129 -11.22 -6.00 -4.66
CA VAL A 129 -10.60 -5.34 -5.80
C VAL A 129 -9.67 -6.29 -6.54
N TYR A 130 -8.80 -7.00 -5.81
CA TYR A 130 -7.81 -7.90 -6.42
C TYR A 130 -8.46 -9.04 -7.19
N LYS A 131 -9.55 -9.63 -6.66
CA LYS A 131 -10.34 -10.65 -7.36
C LYS A 131 -10.94 -10.13 -8.67
N ARG A 132 -11.57 -8.95 -8.64
CA ARG A 132 -12.15 -8.33 -9.84
C ARG A 132 -11.09 -8.01 -10.91
N LEU A 133 -9.90 -7.58 -10.48
CA LEU A 133 -8.79 -7.30 -11.39
C LEU A 133 -8.00 -8.55 -11.78
N ASN A 134 -8.30 -9.72 -11.20
CA ASN A 134 -7.52 -10.94 -11.34
C ASN A 134 -6.02 -10.72 -11.04
N VAL A 135 -5.73 -10.18 -9.86
CA VAL A 135 -4.38 -9.85 -9.40
C VAL A 135 -4.04 -10.71 -8.17
N GLU A 136 -2.89 -11.37 -8.23
CA GLU A 136 -2.35 -12.15 -7.11
C GLU A 136 -1.10 -11.48 -6.55
N LEU A 137 -1.04 -11.38 -5.22
CA LEU A 137 -0.05 -10.61 -4.48
C LEU A 137 0.25 -11.31 -3.13
N GLU A 138 1.52 -11.36 -2.74
CA GLU A 138 1.91 -11.76 -1.38
C GLU A 138 2.08 -10.51 -0.52
N GLU A 139 1.33 -10.42 0.59
CA GLU A 139 1.45 -9.32 1.54
C GLU A 139 2.75 -9.42 2.34
N LYS A 140 3.59 -8.38 2.21
CA LYS A 140 4.70 -8.10 3.12
C LYS A 140 4.67 -6.62 3.47
N GLY A 141 3.75 -6.29 4.38
CA GLY A 141 3.51 -4.93 4.87
C GLY A 141 4.68 -4.36 5.66
N GLU A 142 4.57 -3.10 6.03
CA GLU A 142 5.58 -2.39 6.84
C GLU A 142 5.87 -3.13 8.15
N SER A 143 4.83 -3.69 8.79
CA SER A 143 4.95 -4.38 10.08
C SER A 143 5.87 -5.60 10.02
N PHE A 144 5.94 -6.27 8.86
CA PHE A 144 6.80 -7.43 8.62
C PHE A 144 8.28 -7.08 8.79
N TYR A 145 8.68 -5.87 8.41
CA TYR A 145 10.09 -5.46 8.42
C TYR A 145 10.56 -4.91 9.77
N ASN A 146 9.65 -4.67 10.72
CA ASN A 146 9.99 -4.11 12.04
C ASN A 146 11.14 -4.83 12.75
N PRO A 147 11.20 -6.19 12.79
CA PRO A 147 12.30 -6.90 13.44
C PRO A 147 13.66 -6.71 12.72
N TYR A 148 13.64 -6.33 11.45
CA TYR A 148 14.85 -6.16 10.64
C TYR A 148 15.41 -4.73 10.71
N ILE A 149 14.58 -3.72 11.02
CA ILE A 149 15.01 -2.32 11.06
C ILE A 149 16.23 -2.10 11.97
N PRO A 150 16.25 -2.56 13.24
CA PRO A 150 17.40 -2.32 14.13
C PRO A 150 18.72 -2.86 13.54
N ARG A 151 18.70 -4.12 13.08
CA ARG A 151 19.87 -4.77 12.47
C ARG A 151 20.40 -3.99 11.27
N VAL A 152 19.50 -3.55 10.40
CA VAL A 152 19.87 -2.84 9.17
C VAL A 152 20.47 -1.46 9.49
N LEU A 153 19.89 -0.75 10.47
CA LEU A 153 20.45 0.52 10.92
C LEU A 153 21.79 0.35 11.66
N GLU A 154 21.98 -0.73 12.42
CA GLU A 154 23.25 -1.07 13.05
C GLU A 154 24.34 -1.36 12.01
N GLU A 155 24.02 -2.14 10.97
CA GLU A 155 24.95 -2.41 9.86
C GLU A 155 25.40 -1.11 9.19
N LEU A 156 24.45 -0.23 8.84
CA LEU A 156 24.74 1.07 8.22
C LEU A 156 25.56 1.99 9.15
N THR A 157 25.34 1.90 10.46
CA THR A 157 26.13 2.65 11.46
C THR A 157 27.55 2.09 11.57
N GLY A 158 27.72 0.77 11.57
CA GLY A 158 29.03 0.13 11.57
C GLY A 158 29.86 0.45 10.33
N LYS A 159 29.22 0.75 9.19
CA LYS A 159 29.86 1.27 7.97
C LYS A 159 30.13 2.78 8.00
N GLY A 160 29.78 3.48 9.09
CA GLY A 160 29.96 4.93 9.23
C GLY A 160 29.03 5.77 8.35
N LEU A 161 27.92 5.20 7.84
CA LEU A 161 27.03 5.88 6.89
C LEU A 161 25.94 6.71 7.58
N ILE A 162 25.63 6.39 8.84
CA ILE A 162 24.62 7.10 9.62
C ILE A 162 25.29 8.12 10.54
N THR A 163 24.87 9.37 10.44
CA THR A 163 25.32 10.48 11.28
C THR A 163 24.16 11.12 12.04
N GLU A 164 24.46 11.81 13.13
CA GLU A 164 23.46 12.62 13.83
C GLU A 164 23.31 14.00 13.21
N SER A 165 22.08 14.45 13.01
CA SER A 165 21.75 15.77 12.50
C SER A 165 20.51 16.31 13.21
N LYS A 166 20.70 17.37 14.00
CA LYS A 166 19.63 18.03 14.78
C LYS A 166 18.79 17.04 15.61
N GLY A 167 19.47 16.07 16.27
CA GLY A 167 18.85 15.04 17.10
C GLY A 167 18.19 13.89 16.33
N ALA A 168 18.17 13.91 15.00
CA ALA A 168 17.75 12.78 14.17
C ALA A 168 18.98 12.02 13.65
N ARG A 169 18.80 10.77 13.19
CA ARG A 169 19.85 10.02 12.49
C ARG A 169 19.59 10.04 10.99
N VAL A 170 20.62 10.36 10.21
CA VAL A 170 20.50 10.60 8.76
C VAL A 170 21.61 9.92 7.96
N ILE A 171 21.38 9.73 6.66
CA ILE A 171 22.40 9.28 5.69
C ILE A 171 22.64 10.40 4.67
N GLU A 172 23.89 10.86 4.60
CA GLU A 172 24.37 11.94 3.73
C GLU A 172 24.78 11.39 2.36
N GLY A 173 23.79 11.07 1.50
CA GLY A 173 24.03 10.60 0.13
C GLY A 173 23.39 11.47 -0.96
N ARG A 174 22.32 12.16 -0.62
CA ARG A 174 21.58 13.09 -1.50
C ARG A 174 21.09 14.29 -0.68
N LYS A 175 20.65 15.35 -1.37
CA LYS A 175 20.02 16.52 -0.75
C LYS A 175 18.50 16.52 -1.02
N PRO A 176 17.64 16.64 0.01
CA PRO A 176 17.99 16.63 1.44
C PRO A 176 18.47 15.23 1.92
N PRO A 177 19.17 15.14 3.07
CA PRO A 177 19.62 13.87 3.64
C PRO A 177 18.45 12.93 3.96
N LEU A 178 18.69 11.61 3.86
CA LEU A 178 17.68 10.61 4.17
C LEU A 178 17.61 10.44 5.70
N ILE A 179 16.53 10.90 6.32
CA ILE A 179 16.29 10.70 7.75
C ILE A 179 15.87 9.25 7.98
N VAL A 180 16.65 8.50 8.75
CA VAL A 180 16.40 7.07 9.04
C VAL A 180 15.96 6.80 10.47
N VAL A 181 16.13 7.76 11.39
CA VAL A 181 15.49 7.76 12.72
C VAL A 181 15.11 9.19 13.08
N LYS A 182 13.88 9.41 13.51
CA LYS A 182 13.39 10.72 13.96
C LYS A 182 14.02 11.13 15.29
N ARG A 183 13.82 12.40 15.67
CA ARG A 183 14.30 12.96 16.97
C ARG A 183 13.74 12.26 18.20
N ASP A 184 12.53 11.70 18.09
CA ASP A 184 11.87 10.95 19.15
C ASP A 184 12.34 9.48 19.23
N GLY A 185 13.36 9.10 18.44
CA GLY A 185 13.85 7.72 18.34
C GLY A 185 12.97 6.82 17.47
N GLY A 186 11.84 7.31 16.95
CA GLY A 186 10.92 6.53 16.14
C GLY A 186 11.43 6.30 14.71
N PHE A 187 11.14 5.11 14.18
CA PHE A 187 11.34 4.77 12.78
C PHE A 187 10.34 5.50 11.86
N ASN A 188 10.67 5.57 10.58
CA ASN A 188 9.85 6.16 9.53
C ASN A 188 9.91 5.30 8.25
N TYR A 189 9.26 5.76 7.18
CA TYR A 189 9.25 5.05 5.90
C TYR A 189 10.65 4.73 5.37
N ALA A 190 11.65 5.61 5.53
CA ALA A 190 13.01 5.33 5.08
C ALA A 190 13.67 4.18 5.85
N SER A 191 13.42 4.08 7.17
CA SER A 191 13.89 2.94 7.98
C SER A 191 13.28 1.63 7.45
N THR A 192 11.97 1.63 7.22
CA THR A 192 11.22 0.48 6.72
C THR A 192 11.66 0.08 5.31
N ASP A 193 11.80 1.03 4.38
CA ASP A 193 12.19 0.78 3.00
C ASP A 193 13.63 0.28 2.88
N LEU A 194 14.55 0.79 3.71
CA LEU A 194 15.91 0.25 3.79
C LEU A 194 15.91 -1.18 4.32
N ALA A 195 15.10 -1.47 5.34
CA ALA A 195 14.97 -2.83 5.86
C ALA A 195 14.32 -3.78 4.84
N ALA A 196 13.32 -3.32 4.10
CA ALA A 196 12.67 -4.08 3.04
C ALA A 196 13.62 -4.35 1.88
N LEU A 197 14.37 -3.34 1.43
CA LEU A 197 15.41 -3.51 0.41
C LEU A 197 16.48 -4.50 0.86
N TRP A 198 16.98 -4.36 2.08
CA TRP A 198 17.95 -5.30 2.66
C TRP A 198 17.39 -6.73 2.70
N TYR A 199 16.14 -6.91 3.15
CA TYR A 199 15.49 -8.21 3.22
C TYR A 199 15.35 -8.85 1.83
N ARG A 200 14.91 -8.08 0.83
CA ARG A 200 14.76 -8.54 -0.56
C ARG A 200 16.10 -8.98 -1.15
N LEU A 201 17.19 -8.28 -0.84
CA LEU A 201 18.52 -8.61 -1.33
C LEU A 201 19.14 -9.81 -0.60
N ASN A 202 18.99 -9.91 0.72
CA ASN A 202 19.76 -10.86 1.54
C ASN A 202 18.97 -12.11 1.96
N VAL A 203 17.63 -12.05 1.97
CA VAL A 203 16.76 -13.16 2.35
C VAL A 203 16.03 -13.71 1.14
N GLU A 204 15.43 -12.85 0.32
CA GLU A 204 14.78 -13.27 -0.93
C GLU A 204 15.78 -13.45 -2.09
N MET A 205 17.05 -13.07 -1.88
CA MET A 205 18.13 -13.18 -2.88
C MET A 205 17.75 -12.57 -4.23
N ALA A 206 16.99 -11.48 -4.21
CA ALA A 206 16.42 -10.89 -5.42
C ALA A 206 17.50 -10.23 -6.28
N GLU A 207 17.61 -10.66 -7.53
CA GLU A 207 18.50 -10.01 -8.50
C GLU A 207 17.92 -8.68 -8.97
N TRP A 208 16.62 -8.60 -9.27
CA TRP A 208 15.96 -7.34 -9.64
C TRP A 208 14.81 -7.01 -8.69
N ILE A 209 14.86 -5.81 -8.12
CA ILE A 209 13.80 -5.24 -7.28
C ILE A 209 13.20 -4.04 -7.98
N ILE A 210 11.92 -4.09 -8.30
CA ILE A 210 11.19 -3.01 -8.99
C ILE A 210 10.11 -2.47 -8.06
N TYR A 211 10.12 -1.15 -7.85
CA TYR A 211 9.16 -0.42 -7.03
C TYR A 211 8.21 0.36 -7.95
N VAL A 212 6.92 0.01 -7.97
CA VAL A 212 5.91 0.63 -8.81
C VAL A 212 5.07 1.60 -7.98
N THR A 213 5.48 2.87 -7.92
CA THR A 213 4.80 3.89 -7.09
C THR A 213 4.58 5.20 -7.84
N ASP A 214 3.83 6.13 -7.24
CA ASP A 214 3.64 7.46 -7.78
C ASP A 214 4.99 8.18 -8.01
N VAL A 215 5.08 8.95 -9.09
CA VAL A 215 6.29 9.71 -9.45
C VAL A 215 6.71 10.69 -8.34
N GLY A 216 5.79 11.15 -7.50
CA GLY A 216 6.10 11.98 -6.33
C GLY A 216 7.02 11.30 -5.31
N GLN A 217 7.13 9.97 -5.31
CA GLN A 217 8.04 9.22 -4.43
C GLN A 217 9.43 8.97 -5.03
N GLN A 218 9.68 9.42 -6.26
CA GLN A 218 10.94 9.15 -6.96
C GLN A 218 12.17 9.62 -6.18
N GLN A 219 12.13 10.82 -5.61
CA GLN A 219 13.27 11.37 -4.84
C GLN A 219 13.58 10.55 -3.59
N HIS A 220 12.55 10.01 -2.94
CA HIS A 220 12.68 9.12 -1.79
C HIS A 220 13.40 7.82 -2.19
N PHE A 221 12.89 7.10 -3.20
CA PHE A 221 13.50 5.86 -3.68
C PHE A 221 14.92 6.07 -4.21
N HIS A 222 15.19 7.18 -4.91
CA HIS A 222 16.55 7.53 -5.31
C HIS A 222 17.49 7.71 -4.10
N SER A 223 17.00 8.24 -2.99
CA SER A 223 17.78 8.39 -1.75
C SER A 223 18.01 7.05 -1.06
N VAL A 224 16.99 6.19 -1.01
CA VAL A 224 17.10 4.80 -0.51
C VAL A 224 18.12 4.01 -1.34
N PHE A 225 18.03 4.05 -2.68
CA PHE A 225 18.99 3.36 -3.55
C PHE A 225 20.40 3.92 -3.44
N SER A 226 20.54 5.24 -3.21
CA SER A 226 21.84 5.86 -2.95
C SER A 226 22.45 5.33 -1.65
N ALA A 227 21.67 5.26 -0.57
CA ALA A 227 22.12 4.71 0.70
C ALA A 227 22.51 3.22 0.56
N ALA A 228 21.73 2.43 -0.18
CA ALA A 228 22.05 1.03 -0.46
C ALA A 228 23.35 0.85 -1.27
N ARG A 229 23.63 1.72 -2.25
CA ARG A 229 24.92 1.72 -2.98
C ARG A 229 26.09 2.10 -2.08
N MET A 230 25.93 3.14 -1.24
CA MET A 230 26.95 3.51 -0.26
C MET A 230 27.24 2.38 0.74
N ALA A 231 26.21 1.59 1.07
CA ALA A 231 26.34 0.39 1.89
C ALA A 231 26.95 -0.81 1.14
N GLY A 232 27.17 -0.71 -0.17
CA GLY A 232 27.67 -1.81 -1.00
C GLY A 232 26.65 -2.93 -1.24
N TRP A 233 25.35 -2.68 -1.02
CA TRP A 233 24.28 -3.65 -1.29
C TRP A 233 23.85 -3.69 -2.76
N LEU A 234 24.06 -2.58 -3.47
CA LEU A 234 23.80 -2.45 -4.90
C LEU A 234 25.10 -1.99 -5.59
N PRO A 235 25.39 -2.47 -6.81
CA PRO A 235 26.49 -1.97 -7.63
C PRO A 235 26.23 -0.52 -8.07
N ASP A 236 27.27 0.14 -8.59
CA ASP A 236 27.10 1.45 -9.20
C ASP A 236 26.10 1.37 -10.36
N GLN A 237 25.26 2.40 -10.49
CA GLN A 237 24.20 2.45 -11.50
C GLN A 237 24.75 2.34 -12.93
N LYS A 238 26.00 2.74 -13.17
CA LYS A 238 26.64 2.70 -14.50
C LYS A 238 27.15 1.31 -14.88
N GLU A 239 27.27 0.39 -13.94
CA GLU A 239 27.91 -0.91 -14.19
C GLU A 239 26.99 -1.93 -14.85
N GLU A 240 25.69 -1.64 -15.03
CA GLU A 240 24.68 -2.57 -15.59
C GLU A 240 24.76 -4.00 -15.00
N LYS A 241 25.06 -4.10 -13.70
CA LYS A 241 25.17 -5.36 -12.95
C LYS A 241 23.98 -5.61 -12.05
N TYR A 242 23.79 -6.88 -11.72
CA TYR A 242 22.90 -7.34 -10.66
C TYR A 242 23.65 -7.47 -9.32
N PRO A 243 22.96 -7.33 -8.17
CA PRO A 243 21.53 -7.02 -8.03
C PRO A 243 21.22 -5.56 -8.41
N LYS A 244 19.99 -5.27 -8.84
CA LYS A 244 19.57 -3.92 -9.25
C LYS A 244 18.22 -3.54 -8.65
N ALA A 245 18.08 -2.25 -8.33
CA ALA A 245 16.83 -1.66 -7.86
C ALA A 245 16.34 -0.59 -8.84
N SER A 246 15.05 -0.63 -9.18
CA SER A 246 14.44 0.29 -10.15
C SER A 246 13.15 0.89 -9.59
N HIS A 247 12.94 2.18 -9.85
CA HIS A 247 11.67 2.86 -9.57
C HIS A 247 10.91 3.06 -10.88
N VAL A 248 9.71 2.49 -10.95
CA VAL A 248 8.77 2.67 -12.05
C VAL A 248 7.70 3.64 -11.58
N GLY A 249 7.91 4.92 -11.89
CA GLY A 249 7.00 6.00 -11.55
C GLY A 249 5.79 6.07 -12.49
N PHE A 250 4.61 6.32 -11.95
CA PHE A 250 3.43 6.72 -12.72
C PHE A 250 2.89 8.07 -12.28
N GLY A 251 2.23 8.80 -13.19
CA GLY A 251 1.65 10.11 -12.89
C GLY A 251 0.28 10.06 -12.21
N PHE A 252 -0.28 11.23 -11.91
CA PHE A 252 -1.61 11.34 -11.32
C PHE A 252 -2.72 10.91 -12.30
N VAL A 253 -3.86 10.49 -11.74
CA VAL A 253 -5.12 10.35 -12.48
C VAL A 253 -5.82 11.71 -12.48
N LEU A 254 -6.19 12.18 -13.66
CA LEU A 254 -6.84 13.48 -13.86
C LEU A 254 -8.31 13.30 -14.23
N GLY A 255 -9.14 14.26 -13.82
CA GLY A 255 -10.49 14.42 -14.32
C GLY A 255 -10.53 15.04 -15.72
N ALA A 256 -11.73 15.10 -16.29
CA ALA A 256 -11.95 15.74 -17.59
C ALA A 256 -11.61 17.24 -17.60
N ASP A 257 -11.58 17.86 -16.42
CA ASP A 257 -11.17 19.25 -16.19
C ASP A 257 -9.64 19.44 -16.07
N GLY A 258 -8.87 18.35 -16.19
CA GLY A 258 -7.41 18.36 -16.01
C GLY A 258 -6.96 18.46 -14.55
N SER A 259 -7.89 18.54 -13.59
CA SER A 259 -7.58 18.55 -12.17
C SER A 259 -7.43 17.12 -11.63
N ARG A 260 -6.91 16.98 -10.40
CA ARG A 260 -6.73 15.64 -9.79
C ARG A 260 -8.08 14.96 -9.64
N PHE A 261 -8.18 13.72 -10.13
CA PHE A 261 -9.42 12.95 -10.09
C PHE A 261 -9.95 12.77 -8.66
N ARG A 262 -11.14 13.30 -8.42
CA ARG A 262 -11.87 13.30 -7.12
C ARG A 262 -13.36 13.14 -7.38
N THR A 263 -14.10 12.64 -6.39
CA THR A 263 -15.57 12.64 -6.45
C THR A 263 -16.12 14.06 -6.47
N ARG A 264 -17.33 14.26 -7.02
CA ARG A 264 -18.07 15.54 -6.97
C ARG A 264 -18.48 15.94 -5.55
N SER A 265 -18.57 14.97 -4.64
CA SER A 265 -18.83 15.15 -3.21
C SER A 265 -17.56 15.56 -2.47
N SER A 266 -17.67 16.44 -1.49
CA SER A 266 -16.59 16.91 -0.60
C SER A 266 -15.93 15.82 0.28
N ASP A 267 -16.24 14.55 0.06
CA ASP A 267 -15.97 13.43 0.97
C ASP A 267 -14.77 12.53 0.62
N GLY A 268 -13.97 12.87 -0.40
CA GLY A 268 -12.66 12.24 -0.59
C GLY A 268 -12.47 11.48 -1.90
N ALA A 269 -11.50 10.59 -1.94
CA ALA A 269 -11.07 9.91 -3.15
C ALA A 269 -12.15 8.95 -3.69
N VAL A 270 -12.20 8.72 -5.01
CA VAL A 270 -13.11 7.74 -5.62
C VAL A 270 -12.73 6.33 -5.15
N ARG A 271 -13.69 5.61 -4.57
CA ARG A 271 -13.53 4.20 -4.16
C ARG A 271 -13.37 3.32 -5.37
N LEU A 272 -12.45 2.38 -5.29
CA LEU A 272 -12.13 1.56 -6.44
C LEU A 272 -13.20 0.53 -6.79
N VAL A 273 -13.89 0.01 -5.78
CA VAL A 273 -15.04 -0.90 -5.96
C VAL A 273 -16.12 -0.22 -6.79
N ASP A 274 -16.51 1.01 -6.40
CA ASP A 274 -17.53 1.79 -7.13
C ASP A 274 -17.10 2.07 -8.58
N LEU A 275 -15.82 2.37 -8.82
CA LEU A 275 -15.30 2.61 -10.18
C LEU A 275 -15.39 1.35 -11.05
N LEU A 276 -15.10 0.18 -10.49
CA LEU A 276 -15.21 -1.10 -11.19
C LEU A 276 -16.68 -1.50 -11.41
N ASP A 277 -17.56 -1.23 -10.44
CA ASP A 277 -19.01 -1.44 -10.59
C ASP A 277 -19.59 -0.56 -11.70
N GLU A 278 -19.19 0.70 -11.76
CA GLU A 278 -19.60 1.63 -12.82
C GLU A 278 -19.07 1.16 -14.19
N ALA A 279 -17.81 0.74 -14.27
CA ALA A 279 -17.22 0.23 -15.51
C ALA A 279 -17.97 -1.02 -16.04
N LYS A 280 -18.30 -1.97 -15.15
CA LYS A 280 -19.12 -3.14 -15.49
C LYS A 280 -20.52 -2.71 -15.94
N SER A 281 -21.17 -1.81 -15.21
CA SER A 281 -22.53 -1.36 -15.49
C SER A 281 -22.65 -0.65 -16.84
N GLN A 282 -21.70 0.25 -17.16
CA GLN A 282 -21.65 0.92 -18.46
C GLN A 282 -21.38 -0.07 -19.60
N SER A 283 -20.46 -1.02 -19.38
CA SER A 283 -20.17 -2.08 -20.35
C SER A 283 -21.41 -2.94 -20.64
N LEU A 284 -22.13 -3.36 -19.59
CA LEU A 284 -23.36 -4.15 -19.72
C LEU A 284 -24.44 -3.40 -20.50
N ALA A 285 -24.68 -2.14 -20.16
CA ALA A 285 -25.66 -1.31 -20.86
C ALA A 285 -25.33 -1.18 -22.36
N GLN A 286 -24.04 -0.95 -22.68
CA GLN A 286 -23.59 -0.81 -24.06
C GLN A 286 -23.62 -2.15 -24.83
N LEU A 287 -23.36 -3.28 -24.15
CA LEU A 287 -23.45 -4.62 -24.71
C LEU A 287 -24.90 -4.98 -25.05
N ILE A 288 -25.83 -4.80 -24.09
CA ILE A 288 -27.27 -5.04 -24.29
C ILE A 288 -27.80 -4.19 -25.45
N LYS A 289 -27.43 -2.91 -25.51
CA LYS A 289 -27.84 -2.01 -26.60
C LYS A 289 -27.41 -2.58 -27.96
N ARG A 290 -26.13 -2.94 -28.14
CA ARG A 290 -25.62 -3.46 -29.42
C ARG A 290 -26.26 -4.80 -29.81
N LEU A 291 -26.42 -5.69 -28.83
CA LEU A 291 -27.06 -7.00 -29.04
C LEU A 291 -28.56 -6.88 -29.38
N THR A 292 -29.21 -5.84 -28.88
CA THR A 292 -30.62 -5.55 -29.22
C THR A 292 -30.69 -4.98 -30.65
N GLU A 293 -29.86 -4.00 -30.98
CA GLU A 293 -29.81 -3.35 -32.30
C GLU A 293 -29.48 -4.33 -33.44
N ASN A 294 -28.65 -5.34 -33.19
CA ASN A 294 -28.29 -6.35 -34.18
C ASN A 294 -29.15 -7.63 -34.12
N GLY A 295 -30.19 -7.66 -33.27
CA GLY A 295 -31.14 -8.78 -33.15
C GLY A 295 -30.56 -10.05 -32.52
N GLN A 296 -29.43 -9.97 -31.81
CA GLN A 296 -28.75 -11.12 -31.21
C GLN A 296 -29.05 -11.32 -29.72
N ILE A 297 -29.71 -10.38 -29.04
CA ILE A 297 -29.92 -10.44 -27.58
C ILE A 297 -30.57 -11.75 -27.10
N ALA A 298 -31.49 -12.33 -27.88
CA ALA A 298 -32.14 -13.60 -27.55
C ALA A 298 -31.20 -14.82 -27.55
N LYS A 299 -29.97 -14.67 -28.07
CA LYS A 299 -28.94 -15.73 -28.10
C LYS A 299 -28.02 -15.70 -26.89
N TRP A 300 -28.20 -14.74 -25.99
CA TRP A 300 -27.32 -14.50 -24.85
C TRP A 300 -28.07 -14.80 -23.56
N THR A 301 -27.40 -15.51 -22.67
CA THR A 301 -27.85 -15.72 -21.29
C THR A 301 -27.40 -14.56 -20.39
N ASP A 302 -28.08 -14.38 -19.25
CA ASP A 302 -27.69 -13.38 -18.25
C ASP A 302 -26.26 -13.61 -17.74
N GLU A 303 -25.83 -14.88 -17.61
CA GLU A 303 -24.47 -15.23 -17.20
C GLU A 303 -23.41 -14.83 -18.24
N GLU A 304 -23.68 -15.04 -19.53
CA GLU A 304 -22.80 -14.62 -20.62
C GLU A 304 -22.70 -13.09 -20.72
N LEU A 305 -23.82 -12.40 -20.56
CA LEU A 305 -23.86 -10.94 -20.50
C LEU A 305 -23.05 -10.43 -19.33
N ASP A 306 -23.22 -11.02 -18.14
CA ASP A 306 -22.50 -10.62 -16.93
C ASP A 306 -20.99 -10.80 -17.10
N LYS A 307 -20.52 -12.01 -17.44
CA LYS A 307 -19.08 -12.30 -17.64
C LYS A 307 -18.46 -11.44 -18.74
N THR A 308 -19.19 -11.22 -19.83
CA THR A 308 -18.69 -10.40 -20.94
C THR A 308 -18.62 -8.93 -20.55
N SER A 309 -19.61 -8.44 -19.79
CA SER A 309 -19.60 -7.07 -19.29
C SER A 309 -18.45 -6.82 -18.32
N GLU A 310 -18.11 -7.80 -17.46
CA GLU A 310 -16.94 -7.77 -16.58
C GLU A 310 -15.64 -7.74 -17.39
N ALA A 311 -15.48 -8.66 -18.34
CA ALA A 311 -14.27 -8.75 -19.15
C ALA A 311 -14.01 -7.44 -19.93
N ILE A 312 -15.05 -6.86 -20.55
CA ILE A 312 -14.93 -5.60 -21.28
C ILE A 312 -14.73 -4.42 -20.31
N GLY A 313 -15.53 -4.33 -19.25
CA GLY A 313 -15.48 -3.22 -18.30
C GLY A 313 -14.15 -3.15 -17.57
N TYR A 314 -13.70 -4.26 -16.99
CA TYR A 314 -12.41 -4.33 -16.29
C TYR A 314 -11.24 -4.26 -17.28
N GLY A 315 -11.39 -4.83 -18.48
CA GLY A 315 -10.42 -4.72 -19.57
C GLY A 315 -10.21 -3.28 -20.03
N ALA A 316 -11.26 -2.46 -20.07
CA ALA A 316 -11.16 -1.05 -20.46
C ALA A 316 -10.56 -0.15 -19.36
N VAL A 317 -10.65 -0.57 -18.09
CA VAL A 317 -10.00 0.14 -16.97
C VAL A 317 -8.49 -0.13 -16.93
N LYS A 318 -8.05 -1.27 -17.47
CA LYS A 318 -6.64 -1.66 -17.58
C LYS A 318 -5.93 -0.99 -18.75
#